data_AF-A0ABD1D1V3-F1
#
_entry.id   AF-A0ABD1D1V3-F1
#
_cell.length_a   1.000
_cell.length_b   1.000
_cell.length_c   1.000
_cell.angle_alpha   90.00
_cell.angle_beta   90.00
_cell.angle_gamma   90.00
#
_symmetry.space_group_name_H-M   'P 1'
#
loop_
_entity.id
_entity.type
_entity.pdbx_description
1 polymer ?
#
loop_
_entity_poly.entity_id
_entity_poly.type
_entity_poly.pdbx_seq_one_letter_code
_entity_poly.pdbx_strand_id
1 'polypeptide(L)'
;MELLIDDINDNKTTKDIINDIKDMSAKSNIPEHEVIGLVWATVMSLGEWNKKEELVAEQALKHLRTYTPLFEAFTSTNRSEMALLLKVQEFCYENMNFMKAFQKIVLLFYKTEVVSEDSILKWFKEGHSNKGKMHFLEQMKQFIEWLQNAEEESESEEED
;
A
#
# COMPACT_ATOMS: atom_id res chain seq x y z
N MET A 1 7.10 14.76 1.08
CA MET A 1 6.23 15.71 1.80
C MET A 1 7.01 16.15 3.02
N GLU A 2 7.51 17.40 3.02
CA GLU A 2 8.40 17.90 4.09
C GLU A 2 7.73 17.84 5.47
N LEU A 3 6.46 18.24 5.56
CA LEU A 3 5.64 18.12 6.78
C LEU A 3 5.71 16.73 7.44
N LEU A 4 5.48 15.65 6.66
CA LEU A 4 5.53 14.29 7.19
C LEU A 4 6.94 13.89 7.66
N ILE A 5 7.99 14.40 7.01
CA ILE A 5 9.37 14.15 7.44
C ILE A 5 9.63 14.84 8.77
N ASP A 6 9.24 16.11 8.88
CA ASP A 6 9.40 16.91 10.11
C ASP A 6 8.63 16.28 11.26
N ASP A 7 7.38 15.91 11.05
CA ASP A 7 6.53 15.31 12.08
C ASP A 7 7.09 13.97 12.60
N ILE A 8 7.68 13.15 11.71
CA ILE A 8 8.36 11.91 12.09
C ILE A 8 9.62 12.22 12.90
N ASN A 9 10.44 13.19 12.46
CA ASN A 9 11.67 13.58 13.14
C ASN A 9 11.40 14.18 14.53
N ASP A 10 10.28 14.89 14.67
CA ASP A 10 9.79 15.45 15.93
C ASP A 10 9.16 14.37 16.84
N ASN A 11 9.11 13.11 16.40
CA ASN A 11 8.51 11.98 17.11
C ASN A 11 7.04 12.24 17.51
N LYS A 12 6.28 12.93 16.64
CA LYS A 12 4.85 13.12 16.85
C LYS A 12 4.12 11.78 16.85
N THR A 13 2.99 11.72 17.56
CA THR A 13 2.17 10.50 17.56
C THR A 13 1.54 10.30 16.17
N THR A 14 1.31 9.05 15.75
CA THR A 14 0.66 8.76 14.46
C THR A 14 -0.66 9.53 14.28
N LYS A 15 -1.42 9.72 15.36
CA LYS A 15 -2.66 10.50 15.35
C LYS A 15 -2.42 11.98 15.02
N ASP A 16 -1.39 12.59 15.59
CA ASP A 16 -1.06 13.98 15.33
C ASP A 16 -0.56 14.16 13.89
N ILE A 17 0.30 13.26 13.40
CA ILE A 17 0.74 13.22 12.00
C ILE A 17 -0.46 13.16 11.03
N ILE A 18 -1.42 12.27 11.31
CA ILE A 18 -2.64 12.14 10.49
C ILE A 18 -3.42 13.46 10.47
N ASN A 19 -3.59 14.11 11.63
CA ASN A 19 -4.31 15.37 11.71
C ASN A 19 -3.58 16.50 10.95
N ASP A 20 -2.27 16.59 11.11
CA ASP A 20 -1.45 17.61 10.43
C ASP A 20 -1.50 17.47 8.91
N ILE A 21 -1.44 16.22 8.39
CA ILE A 21 -1.57 15.95 6.95
C ILE A 21 -3.00 16.22 6.46
N LYS A 22 -4.04 15.87 7.24
CA LYS A 22 -5.44 16.18 6.89
C LYS A 22 -5.67 17.69 6.79
N ASP A 23 -5.14 18.46 7.75
CA ASP A 23 -5.22 19.91 7.76
C ASP A 23 -4.48 20.53 6.57
N MET A 24 -3.27 20.05 6.27
CA MET A 24 -2.48 20.51 5.12
C MET A 24 -3.20 20.21 3.80
N SER A 25 -3.73 19.00 3.67
CA SER A 25 -4.49 18.55 2.50
C SER A 25 -5.73 19.42 2.27
N ALA A 26 -6.50 19.69 3.33
CA ALA A 26 -7.69 20.53 3.26
C ALA A 26 -7.35 21.98 2.88
N LYS A 27 -6.31 22.57 3.49
CA LYS A 27 -5.86 23.94 3.18
C LYS A 27 -5.36 24.09 1.74
N SER A 28 -4.74 23.05 1.21
CA SER A 28 -4.15 23.02 -0.13
C SER A 28 -5.09 22.45 -1.19
N ASN A 29 -6.30 22.02 -0.79
CA ASN A 29 -7.30 21.35 -1.63
C ASN A 29 -6.72 20.15 -2.41
N ILE A 30 -5.88 19.35 -1.75
CA ILE A 30 -5.27 18.16 -2.35
C ILE A 30 -6.21 16.98 -2.12
N PRO A 31 -6.63 16.25 -3.16
CA PRO A 31 -7.51 15.11 -2.99
C PRO A 31 -6.76 13.92 -2.36
N GLU A 32 -7.47 13.07 -1.62
CA GLU A 32 -6.88 11.96 -0.85
C GLU A 32 -6.00 11.02 -1.71
N HIS A 33 -6.43 10.70 -2.93
CA HIS A 33 -5.68 9.85 -3.85
C HIS A 33 -4.33 10.46 -4.33
N GLU A 34 -4.14 11.78 -4.20
CA GLU A 34 -2.84 12.43 -4.39
C GLU A 34 -2.04 12.44 -3.09
N VAL A 35 -2.69 12.70 -1.95
CA VAL A 35 -2.07 12.66 -0.61
C VAL A 35 -1.43 11.31 -0.36
N ILE A 36 -2.15 10.20 -0.60
CA ILE A 36 -1.62 8.85 -0.39
C ILE A 36 -0.37 8.57 -1.23
N GLY A 37 -0.29 9.15 -2.44
CA GLY A 37 0.90 9.07 -3.29
C GLY A 37 2.09 9.82 -2.69
N LEU A 38 1.85 10.98 -2.07
CA LEU A 38 2.88 11.75 -1.36
C LEU A 38 3.31 11.05 -0.06
N VAL A 39 2.37 10.46 0.69
CA VAL A 39 2.66 9.66 1.89
C VAL A 39 3.53 8.47 1.51
N TRP A 40 3.14 7.68 0.51
CA TRP A 40 3.95 6.57 -0.01
C TRP A 40 5.37 6.99 -0.39
N ALA A 41 5.50 8.01 -1.24
CA ALA A 41 6.81 8.48 -1.69
C ALA A 41 7.70 8.92 -0.52
N THR A 42 7.11 9.61 0.47
CA THR A 42 7.84 10.06 1.65
C THR A 42 8.27 8.88 2.52
N VAL A 43 7.34 7.99 2.89
CA VAL A 43 7.62 6.80 3.71
C VAL A 43 8.71 5.94 3.05
N MET A 44 8.64 5.69 1.75
CA MET A 44 9.64 4.87 1.07
C MET A 44 11.01 5.54 0.93
N SER A 45 11.06 6.88 0.95
CA SER A 45 12.33 7.63 0.94
C SER A 45 13.09 7.58 2.28
N LEU A 46 12.40 7.28 3.37
CA LEU A 46 12.99 7.15 4.71
C LEU A 46 13.72 5.82 4.93
N GLY A 47 13.54 4.84 4.04
CA GLY A 47 14.16 3.53 4.18
C GLY A 47 15.58 3.48 3.63
N GLU A 48 16.50 2.94 4.42
CA GLU A 48 17.84 2.56 3.97
C GLU A 48 17.84 1.12 3.46
N TRP A 49 17.71 0.97 2.14
CA TRP A 49 17.38 -0.32 1.53
C TRP A 49 18.59 -1.22 1.26
N ASN A 50 18.47 -2.50 1.62
CA ASN A 50 19.45 -3.51 1.23
C ASN A 50 19.51 -3.70 -0.29
N LYS A 51 20.67 -4.12 -0.80
CA LYS A 51 20.86 -4.49 -2.21
C LYS A 51 20.45 -5.93 -2.53
N LYS A 52 20.30 -6.78 -1.51
CA LYS A 52 19.84 -8.17 -1.67
C LYS A 52 18.31 -8.20 -1.65
N GLU A 53 17.73 -8.77 -2.70
CA GLU A 53 16.28 -8.84 -2.93
C GLU A 53 15.50 -9.47 -1.75
N GLU A 54 16.00 -10.56 -1.18
CA GLU A 54 15.32 -11.23 -0.05
C GLU A 54 15.33 -10.39 1.23
N LEU A 55 16.47 -9.74 1.52
CA LEU A 55 16.61 -8.90 2.72
C LEU A 55 15.83 -7.60 2.60
N VAL A 56 15.81 -6.99 1.41
CA VAL A 56 15.08 -5.73 1.21
C VAL A 56 13.56 -5.95 1.30
N ALA A 57 13.05 -7.10 0.85
CA ALA A 57 11.64 -7.42 0.99
C ALA A 57 11.22 -7.48 2.48
N GLU A 58 11.99 -8.16 3.33
CA GLU A 58 11.71 -8.23 4.77
C GLU A 58 11.85 -6.86 5.46
N GLN A 59 12.87 -6.08 5.08
CA GLN A 59 13.05 -4.71 5.56
C GLN A 59 11.87 -3.81 5.18
N ALA A 60 11.41 -3.89 3.93
CA ALA A 60 10.27 -3.13 3.44
C ALA A 60 9.00 -3.44 4.23
N LEU A 61 8.73 -4.71 4.50
CA LEU A 61 7.57 -5.11 5.30
C LEU A 61 7.66 -4.60 6.74
N LYS A 62 8.83 -4.69 7.37
CA LYS A 62 9.03 -4.17 8.73
C LYS A 62 8.84 -2.65 8.76
N HIS A 63 9.40 -1.95 7.78
CA HIS A 63 9.26 -0.50 7.63
C HIS A 63 7.80 -0.10 7.45
N LEU A 64 7.14 -0.64 6.42
CA LEU A 64 5.76 -0.31 6.07
C LEU A 64 4.76 -0.65 7.18
N ARG A 65 4.98 -1.75 7.92
CA ARG A 65 4.12 -2.14 9.06
C ARG A 65 4.04 -1.04 10.13
N THR A 66 5.10 -0.25 10.30
CA THR A 66 5.11 0.87 11.27
C THR A 66 4.16 1.99 10.86
N TYR A 67 3.89 2.11 9.56
CA TYR A 67 3.09 3.19 8.98
C TYR A 67 1.70 2.74 8.52
N THR A 68 1.27 1.51 8.80
CA THR A 68 -0.05 1.03 8.35
C THR A 68 -1.21 1.90 8.86
N PRO A 69 -1.25 2.39 10.12
CA PRO A 69 -2.34 3.27 10.55
C PRO A 69 -2.32 4.63 9.84
N LEU A 70 -1.14 5.08 9.38
CA LEU A 70 -1.01 6.30 8.59
C LEU A 70 -1.55 6.07 7.16
N PHE A 71 -1.21 4.94 6.52
CA PHE A 71 -1.73 4.62 5.19
C PHE A 71 -3.24 4.44 5.21
N GLU A 72 -3.77 3.67 6.17
CA GLU A 72 -5.21 3.44 6.38
C GLU A 72 -6.00 4.76 6.46
N ALA A 73 -5.45 5.76 7.17
CA ALA A 73 -6.10 7.06 7.31
C ALA A 73 -6.25 7.87 6.01
N PHE A 74 -5.57 7.46 4.94
CA PHE A 74 -5.58 8.10 3.61
C PHE A 74 -5.95 7.11 2.49
N THR A 75 -6.55 5.99 2.83
CA THR A 75 -7.12 5.01 1.89
C THR A 75 -8.60 4.75 2.18
N SER A 76 -9.37 5.81 2.46
CA SER A 76 -10.79 5.71 2.82
C SER A 76 -11.73 5.49 1.62
N THR A 77 -11.20 5.52 0.40
CA THR A 77 -11.96 5.31 -0.83
C THR A 77 -11.26 4.34 -1.79
N ASN A 78 -12.04 3.67 -2.63
CA ASN A 78 -11.49 2.79 -3.69
C ASN A 78 -10.52 3.54 -4.63
N ARG A 79 -10.68 4.86 -4.80
CA ARG A 79 -9.78 5.67 -5.64
C ARG A 79 -8.41 5.86 -4.98
N SER A 80 -8.37 6.12 -3.68
CA SER A 80 -7.13 6.26 -2.92
C SER A 80 -6.42 4.91 -2.73
N GLU A 81 -7.16 3.84 -2.46
CA GLU A 81 -6.60 2.48 -2.42
C GLU A 81 -5.97 2.07 -3.75
N MET A 82 -6.68 2.29 -4.87
CA MET A 82 -6.16 2.04 -6.21
C MET A 82 -4.91 2.88 -6.52
N ALA A 83 -4.90 4.15 -6.10
CA ALA A 83 -3.73 5.01 -6.24
C ALA A 83 -2.52 4.46 -5.47
N LEU A 84 -2.72 3.94 -4.26
CA LEU A 84 -1.67 3.28 -3.49
C LEU A 84 -1.17 2.01 -4.18
N LEU A 85 -2.06 1.11 -4.61
CA LEU A 85 -1.69 -0.13 -5.33
C LEU A 85 -0.84 0.16 -6.57
N LEU A 86 -1.23 1.19 -7.35
CA LEU A 86 -0.46 1.67 -8.48
C LEU A 86 0.92 2.16 -8.04
N LYS A 87 1.03 2.97 -6.99
CA LYS A 87 2.33 3.46 -6.49
C LYS A 87 3.24 2.35 -6.01
N VAL A 88 2.70 1.31 -5.36
CA VAL A 88 3.47 0.13 -4.96
C VAL A 88 3.98 -0.61 -6.20
N GLN A 89 3.13 -0.85 -7.20
CA GLN A 89 3.50 -1.53 -8.45
C GLN A 89 4.61 -0.77 -9.19
N GLU A 90 4.44 0.53 -9.38
CA GLU A 90 5.41 1.38 -10.08
C GLU A 90 6.74 1.41 -9.33
N PHE A 91 6.72 1.55 -8.01
CA PHE A 91 7.92 1.55 -7.19
C PHE A 91 8.68 0.22 -7.28
N CYS A 92 7.98 -0.91 -7.14
CA CYS A 92 8.60 -2.23 -7.25
C CYS A 92 9.21 -2.49 -8.62
N TYR A 93 8.60 -1.96 -9.69
CA TYR A 93 9.15 -2.06 -11.04
C TYR A 93 10.40 -1.20 -11.25
N GLU A 94 10.35 0.05 -10.78
CA GLU A 94 11.46 1.01 -10.92
C GLU A 94 12.67 0.62 -10.06
N ASN A 95 12.44 -0.15 -8.99
CA ASN A 95 13.47 -0.60 -8.06
C ASN A 95 13.56 -2.13 -8.12
N MET A 96 14.40 -2.67 -9.02
CA MET A 96 14.49 -4.11 -9.29
C MET A 96 14.63 -5.02 -8.05
N ASN A 97 15.26 -4.53 -6.96
CA ASN A 97 15.40 -5.28 -5.72
C ASN A 97 14.05 -5.51 -4.99
N PHE A 98 12.99 -4.79 -5.37
CA PHE A 98 11.65 -4.89 -4.78
C PHE A 98 10.68 -5.68 -5.65
N MET A 99 11.12 -6.26 -6.77
CA MET A 99 10.25 -7.03 -7.67
C MET A 99 9.54 -8.17 -6.93
N LYS A 100 10.24 -8.93 -6.07
CA LYS A 100 9.65 -9.97 -5.20
C LYS A 100 8.92 -9.45 -3.95
N ALA A 101 8.98 -8.15 -3.67
CA ALA A 101 8.32 -7.56 -2.51
C ALA A 101 6.86 -7.19 -2.77
N PHE A 102 6.46 -6.98 -4.03
CA PHE A 102 5.15 -6.44 -4.39
C PHE A 102 3.98 -7.23 -3.76
N GLN A 103 3.85 -8.53 -4.05
CA GLN A 103 2.80 -9.37 -3.46
C GLN A 103 2.80 -9.33 -1.92
N LYS A 104 3.98 -9.33 -1.30
CA LYS A 104 4.08 -9.30 0.18
C LYS A 104 3.62 -7.96 0.75
N ILE A 105 3.90 -6.86 0.07
CA ILE A 105 3.44 -5.52 0.46
C ILE A 105 1.92 -5.42 0.33
N VAL A 106 1.36 -5.89 -0.79
CA VAL A 106 -0.10 -5.89 -0.98
C VAL A 106 -0.78 -6.78 0.08
N LEU A 107 -0.22 -7.96 0.38
CA LEU A 107 -0.73 -8.82 1.45
C LEU A 107 -0.66 -8.16 2.84
N LEU A 108 0.41 -7.41 3.13
CA LEU A 108 0.51 -6.64 4.37
C LEU A 108 -0.61 -5.59 4.44
N PHE A 109 -0.80 -4.83 3.37
CA PHE A 109 -1.83 -3.79 3.32
C PHE A 109 -3.24 -4.36 3.41
N TYR A 110 -3.50 -5.49 2.76
CA TYR A 110 -4.76 -6.22 2.92
C TYR A 110 -5.00 -6.61 4.38
N LYS A 111 -4.05 -7.31 5.01
CA LYS A 111 -4.15 -7.78 6.41
C LYS A 111 -4.21 -6.67 7.46
N THR A 112 -3.96 -5.43 7.07
CA THR A 112 -3.97 -4.26 7.96
C THR A 112 -5.04 -3.26 7.54
N GLU A 113 -6.02 -3.69 6.74
CA GLU A 113 -7.17 -2.89 6.30
C GLU A 113 -6.79 -1.61 5.53
N VAL A 114 -5.57 -1.54 4.99
CA VAL A 114 -5.09 -0.40 4.21
C VAL A 114 -5.67 -0.43 2.79
N VAL A 115 -5.88 -1.62 2.22
CA VAL A 115 -6.54 -1.81 0.93
C VAL A 115 -7.55 -2.94 1.03
N SER A 116 -8.70 -2.75 0.40
CA SER A 116 -9.76 -3.76 0.35
C SER A 116 -9.48 -4.86 -0.67
N GLU A 117 -10.16 -5.99 -0.51
CA GLU A 117 -10.22 -7.06 -1.51
C GLU A 117 -10.70 -6.52 -2.87
N ASP A 118 -11.79 -5.77 -2.88
CA ASP A 118 -12.36 -5.13 -4.08
C ASP A 118 -11.31 -4.34 -4.88
N SER A 119 -10.52 -3.52 -4.20
CA SER A 119 -9.46 -2.73 -4.85
C SER A 119 -8.35 -3.63 -5.42
N ILE A 120 -7.98 -4.70 -4.72
CA ILE A 120 -6.98 -5.66 -5.19
C ILE A 120 -7.49 -6.41 -6.43
N LEU A 121 -8.72 -6.93 -6.39
CA LEU A 121 -9.36 -7.63 -7.51
C LEU A 121 -9.50 -6.70 -8.73
N LYS A 122 -9.93 -5.46 -8.51
CA LYS A 122 -10.01 -4.45 -9.57
C LYS A 122 -8.65 -4.15 -10.18
N TRP A 123 -7.61 -3.99 -9.36
CA TRP A 123 -6.25 -3.76 -9.85
C TRP A 123 -5.79 -4.94 -10.71
N PHE A 124 -6.01 -6.17 -10.25
CA PHE A 124 -5.62 -7.38 -10.98
C PHE A 124 -6.32 -7.49 -12.34
N LYS A 125 -7.64 -7.23 -12.38
CA LYS A 125 -8.45 -7.35 -13.59
C LYS A 125 -8.14 -6.28 -14.63
N GLU A 126 -8.12 -5.00 -14.24
CA GLU A 126 -8.08 -3.89 -15.19
C GLU A 126 -7.42 -2.60 -14.68
N GLY A 127 -7.22 -2.46 -13.37
CA GLY A 127 -6.68 -1.23 -12.77
C GLY A 127 -5.15 -1.12 -12.75
N HIS A 128 -4.41 -2.13 -13.20
CA HIS A 128 -2.96 -2.19 -13.11
C HIS A 128 -2.22 -1.30 -14.13
N SER A 129 -1.01 -0.88 -13.75
CA SER A 129 -0.09 -0.17 -14.66
C SER A 129 0.53 -1.12 -15.70
N ASN A 130 0.99 -0.57 -16.82
CA ASN A 130 1.78 -1.33 -17.80
C ASN A 130 3.20 -1.67 -17.29
N LYS A 131 3.68 -0.99 -16.24
CA LYS A 131 5.00 -1.22 -15.64
C LYS A 131 5.04 -2.58 -14.94
N GLY A 132 5.81 -3.51 -15.48
CA GLY A 132 5.94 -4.86 -14.93
C GLY A 132 4.65 -5.70 -14.98
N LYS A 133 3.65 -5.30 -15.79
CA LYS A 133 2.30 -5.91 -15.85
C LYS A 133 2.33 -7.44 -15.83
N MET A 134 2.99 -8.06 -16.81
CA MET A 134 3.00 -9.53 -16.92
C MET A 134 3.62 -10.20 -15.68
N HIS A 135 4.65 -9.59 -15.10
CA HIS A 135 5.33 -10.13 -13.93
C HIS A 135 4.44 -10.05 -12.68
N PHE A 136 3.86 -8.89 -12.40
CA PHE A 136 3.05 -8.71 -11.19
C PHE A 136 1.71 -9.43 -11.26
N LEU A 137 1.08 -9.52 -12.44
CA LEU A 137 -0.10 -10.35 -12.60
C LEU A 137 0.23 -11.82 -12.35
N GLU A 138 1.33 -12.35 -12.90
CA GLU A 138 1.75 -13.73 -12.60
C GLU A 138 2.01 -13.93 -11.10
N GLN A 139 2.74 -13.01 -10.48
CA GLN A 139 3.09 -13.06 -9.06
C GLN A 139 1.85 -13.04 -8.14
N MET A 140 0.76 -12.38 -8.56
CA MET A 140 -0.43 -12.20 -7.74
C MET A 140 -1.45 -13.33 -7.88
N LYS A 141 -1.37 -14.20 -8.90
CA LYS A 141 -2.39 -15.23 -9.19
C LYS A 141 -2.82 -16.05 -7.97
N GLN A 142 -1.87 -16.67 -7.27
CA GLN A 142 -2.17 -17.49 -6.09
C GLN A 142 -2.82 -16.69 -4.96
N PHE A 143 -2.45 -15.41 -4.82
CA PHE A 143 -3.07 -14.55 -3.81
C PHE A 143 -4.49 -14.15 -4.20
N ILE A 144 -4.75 -13.90 -5.49
CA ILE A 144 -6.11 -13.64 -5.98
C ILE A 144 -7.00 -14.88 -5.83
N GLU A 145 -6.51 -16.06 -6.21
CA GLU A 145 -7.24 -17.32 -5.99
C GLU A 145 -7.56 -17.52 -4.50
N TRP A 146 -6.62 -17.21 -3.60
CA TRP A 146 -6.85 -17.29 -2.17
C TRP A 146 -7.91 -16.30 -1.67
N LEU A 147 -7.87 -15.03 -2.12
CA LEU A 147 -8.87 -14.02 -1.74
C LEU A 147 -10.29 -14.48 -2.12
N GLN A 148 -10.46 -14.88 -3.38
CA GLN A 148 -11.77 -15.31 -3.90
C GLN A 148 -12.31 -16.57 -3.21
N ASN A 149 -11.44 -17.52 -2.84
CA ASN A 149 -11.87 -18.73 -2.13
C ASN A 149 -12.17 -18.48 -0.65
N ALA A 150 -11.57 -17.46 -0.02
CA ALA A 150 -11.80 -17.15 1.38
C ALA A 150 -13.22 -16.62 1.64
N GLU A 151 -13.81 -15.91 0.66
CA GLU A 151 -15.22 -15.50 0.73
C GLU A 151 -16.18 -16.71 0.59
N GLU A 152 -15.89 -17.65 -0.33
CA GLU A 152 -16.75 -18.83 -0.59
C GLU A 152 -16.86 -19.79 0.62
N GLU A 153 -15.82 -19.92 1.44
CA GLU A 153 -15.87 -20.72 2.67
C GLU A 153 -16.70 -20.06 3.79
N SER A 154 -16.83 -18.73 3.79
CA SER A 154 -17.57 -18.00 4.83
C SER A 154 -19.09 -17.89 4.58
N GLU A 155 -19.54 -17.97 3.32
CA GLU A 155 -20.98 -18.00 2.97
C GLU A 155 -21.61 -19.40 3.15
N SER A 156 -20.79 -20.46 3.22
CA SER A 156 -21.27 -21.84 3.35
C SER A 156 -21.57 -22.28 4.79
N GLU A 157 -21.35 -21.42 5.79
CA GLU A 157 -21.62 -21.69 7.21
C GLU A 157 -22.95 -21.08 7.74
N GLU A 158 -23.76 -20.45 6.86
CA GLU A 158 -25.08 -19.88 7.24
C GLU A 158 -26.31 -20.70 6.79
N GLU A 159 -26.11 -21.88 6.18
CA GLU A 159 -27.19 -22.84 5.87
C GLU A 159 -27.01 -24.17 6.62
N ASP A 160 -27.15 -24.16 7.95
CA ASP A 160 -27.56 -25.33 8.77
C ASP A 160 -28.20 -24.93 10.11
#